data_AF-A0A3Q9G8B0-F1
#
_entry.id   AF-A0A3Q9G8B0-F1
#
_cell.length_a   1.000
_cell.length_b   1.000
_cell.length_c   1.000
_cell.angle_alpha   90.00
_cell.angle_beta   90.00
_cell.angle_gamma   90.00
#
_symmetry.space_group_name_H-M   'P 1'
#
loop_
_entity.id
_entity.type
_entity.pdbx_description
1 polymer ?
#
loop_
_entity_poly.entity_id
_entity_poly.type
_entity_poly.pdbx_seq_one_letter_code
_entity_poly.pdbx_strand_id
1 'polypeptide(L)'
;MKNIEQRSQYDKETGEIYQAIGRFTVKFEHVVQAMKQGIVFILELQGLRNQQLSTILLSDHTAEPIRSIYNAIVSEVRVFTQDERLILNSILEEIKVLTVERNDIIHGTWFVGRSNADSNFSDLPAHNYKKQNSKIKQFRNQSCDFDHLSIRCDDVVTLVNRFTGCIMDNLSIVNNFDAINKK
;
A
#
# COMPACT_ATOMS: atom_id res chain seq x y z
N MET A 1 42.92 -7.93 -3.27
CA MET A 1 41.91 -7.96 -4.35
C MET A 1 40.66 -8.74 -3.95
N LYS A 2 40.75 -10.03 -3.59
CA LYS A 2 39.59 -10.87 -3.17
C LYS A 2 38.65 -10.25 -2.11
N ASN A 3 39.21 -9.53 -1.14
CA ASN A 3 38.48 -8.88 -0.04
C ASN A 3 37.73 -7.60 -0.47
N ILE A 4 38.15 -6.95 -1.57
CA ILE A 4 37.51 -5.73 -2.09
C ILE A 4 36.29 -6.11 -2.95
N GLU A 5 36.42 -7.13 -3.79
CA GLU A 5 35.32 -7.64 -4.62
C GLU A 5 34.17 -8.21 -3.78
N GLN A 6 34.49 -8.96 -2.71
CA GLN A 6 33.48 -9.49 -1.78
C GLN A 6 32.71 -8.37 -1.06
N ARG A 7 33.39 -7.31 -0.65
CA ARG A 7 32.75 -6.15 -0.01
C ARG A 7 31.87 -5.37 -0.99
N SER A 8 32.34 -5.19 -2.23
CA SER A 8 31.56 -4.50 -3.27
C SER A 8 30.28 -5.25 -3.63
N GLN A 9 30.32 -6.59 -3.68
CA GLN A 9 29.14 -7.40 -3.95
C GLN A 9 28.15 -7.34 -2.78
N TYR A 10 28.66 -7.43 -1.54
CA TYR A 10 27.85 -7.28 -0.33
C TYR A 10 27.13 -5.93 -0.26
N ASP A 11 27.84 -4.84 -0.51
CA ASP A 11 27.27 -3.48 -0.48
C ASP A 11 26.18 -3.32 -1.56
N LYS A 12 26.37 -3.97 -2.71
CA LYS A 12 25.38 -3.98 -3.80
C LYS A 12 24.11 -4.72 -3.41
N GLU A 13 24.23 -5.97 -2.94
CA GLU A 13 23.07 -6.81 -2.61
C GLU A 13 22.27 -6.25 -1.44
N THR A 14 22.96 -5.79 -0.39
CA THR A 14 22.29 -5.12 0.75
C THR A 14 21.65 -3.80 0.32
N GLY A 15 22.31 -3.04 -0.56
CA GLY A 15 21.76 -1.83 -1.16
C GLY A 15 20.46 -2.06 -1.93
N GLU A 16 20.41 -3.11 -2.77
CA GLU A 16 19.21 -3.48 -3.53
C GLU A 16 18.01 -3.76 -2.62
N ILE A 17 18.25 -4.45 -1.50
CA ILE A 17 17.21 -4.78 -0.52
C ILE A 17 16.67 -3.54 0.19
N TYR A 18 17.56 -2.67 0.68
CA TYR A 18 17.13 -1.41 1.30
C TYR A 18 16.35 -0.54 0.33
N GLN A 19 16.79 -0.49 -0.93
CA GLN A 19 16.07 0.24 -1.97
C GLN A 19 14.68 -0.37 -2.23
N ALA A 20 14.55 -1.70 -2.28
CA ALA A 20 13.28 -2.36 -2.52
C ALA A 20 12.27 -2.11 -1.38
N ILE A 21 12.71 -2.22 -0.11
CA ILE A 21 11.89 -1.87 1.06
C ILE A 21 11.49 -0.39 1.02
N GLY A 22 12.44 0.50 0.71
CA GLY A 22 12.19 1.93 0.59
C GLY A 22 11.18 2.27 -0.51
N ARG A 23 11.31 1.66 -1.69
CA ARG A 23 10.35 1.80 -2.81
C ARG A 23 8.96 1.40 -2.39
N PHE A 24 8.80 0.21 -1.81
CA PHE A 24 7.50 -0.26 -1.33
C PHE A 24 6.89 0.70 -0.32
N THR A 25 7.69 1.17 0.65
CA THR A 25 7.22 2.10 1.69
C THR A 25 6.67 3.38 1.08
N VAL A 26 7.41 4.01 0.17
CA VAL A 26 6.96 5.23 -0.52
C VAL A 26 5.70 4.97 -1.35
N LYS A 27 5.66 3.86 -2.08
CA LYS A 27 4.50 3.48 -2.91
C LYS A 27 3.25 3.21 -2.08
N PHE A 28 3.39 2.61 -0.90
CA PHE A 28 2.29 2.46 0.04
C PHE A 28 1.75 3.81 0.52
N GLU A 29 2.62 4.78 0.82
CA GLU A 29 2.16 6.13 1.22
C GLU A 29 1.39 6.83 0.08
N HIS A 30 1.68 6.53 -1.19
CA HIS A 30 0.85 7.00 -2.30
C HIS A 30 -0.57 6.43 -2.27
N VAL A 31 -0.76 5.16 -1.84
CA VAL A 31 -2.10 4.58 -1.64
C VAL A 31 -2.88 5.36 -0.60
N VAL A 32 -2.24 5.67 0.54
CA VAL A 32 -2.84 6.48 1.60
C VAL A 32 -3.18 7.89 1.09
N GLN A 33 -2.27 8.51 0.35
CA GLN A 33 -2.46 9.83 -0.23
C GLN A 33 -3.61 9.85 -1.25
N ALA A 34 -3.75 8.81 -2.09
CA ALA A 34 -4.84 8.70 -3.05
C ALA A 34 -6.21 8.65 -2.34
N MET A 35 -6.32 7.89 -1.25
CA MET A 35 -7.54 7.89 -0.43
C MET A 35 -7.81 9.26 0.21
N LYS A 36 -6.78 9.94 0.76
CA LYS A 36 -6.93 11.29 1.32
C LYS A 36 -7.41 12.28 0.27
N GLN A 37 -6.83 12.25 -0.93
CA GLN A 37 -7.26 13.10 -2.05
C GLN A 37 -8.70 12.79 -2.46
N GLY A 38 -9.06 11.50 -2.54
CA GLY A 38 -10.44 11.11 -2.84
C GLY A 38 -11.45 11.64 -1.81
N ILE A 39 -11.13 11.57 -0.52
CA ILE A 39 -11.93 12.20 0.54
C ILE A 39 -12.08 13.71 0.30
N VAL A 40 -10.97 14.41 0.08
CA VAL A 40 -10.95 15.87 -0.11
C VAL A 40 -11.82 16.27 -1.30
N PHE A 41 -11.69 15.59 -2.43
CA PHE A 41 -12.48 15.87 -3.62
C PHE A 41 -13.97 15.61 -3.44
N ILE A 42 -14.33 14.52 -2.76
CA ILE A 42 -15.73 14.21 -2.48
C ILE A 42 -16.33 15.28 -1.54
N LEU A 43 -15.60 15.70 -0.50
CA LEU A 43 -16.07 16.77 0.39
C LEU A 43 -16.24 18.10 -0.34
N GLU A 44 -15.32 18.42 -1.26
CA GLU A 44 -15.43 19.61 -2.12
C GLU A 44 -16.67 19.55 -3.01
N LEU A 45 -16.96 18.38 -3.60
CA LEU A 45 -18.19 18.13 -4.37
C LEU A 45 -19.45 18.36 -3.52
N GLN A 46 -19.39 18.05 -2.22
CA GLN A 46 -20.47 18.31 -1.25
C GLN A 46 -20.49 19.77 -0.74
N GLY A 47 -19.66 20.65 -1.28
CA GLY A 47 -19.68 22.09 -1.00
C GLY A 47 -18.66 22.56 0.05
N LEU A 48 -17.75 21.69 0.52
CA LEU A 48 -16.67 22.11 1.41
C LEU A 48 -15.59 22.88 0.62
N ARG A 49 -15.66 24.21 0.66
CA ARG A 49 -14.74 25.07 -0.11
C ARG A 49 -13.35 25.22 0.49
N ASN A 50 -13.19 24.97 1.79
CA ASN A 50 -11.90 25.10 2.46
C ASN A 50 -11.17 23.75 2.54
N GLN A 51 -10.41 23.44 1.51
CA GLN A 51 -9.64 22.18 1.44
C GLN A 51 -8.63 22.03 2.58
N GLN A 52 -8.10 23.14 3.14
CA GLN A 52 -7.15 23.06 4.27
C GLN A 52 -7.80 22.43 5.50
N LEU A 53 -9.10 22.67 5.72
CA LEU A 53 -9.82 22.05 6.82
C LEU A 53 -9.84 20.52 6.66
N SER A 54 -10.12 20.03 5.45
CA SER A 54 -10.06 18.60 5.13
C SER A 54 -8.65 18.04 5.35
N THR A 55 -7.61 18.74 4.92
CA THR A 55 -6.23 18.30 5.12
C THR A 55 -5.86 18.21 6.60
N ILE A 56 -6.27 19.20 7.41
CA ILE A 56 -6.06 19.20 8.86
C ILE A 56 -6.77 18.01 9.52
N LEU A 57 -8.02 17.73 9.14
CA LEU A 57 -8.77 16.60 9.68
C LEU A 57 -8.13 15.24 9.36
N LEU A 58 -7.38 15.14 8.27
CA LEU A 58 -6.77 13.90 7.79
C LEU A 58 -5.28 13.78 8.10
N SER A 59 -4.64 14.79 8.70
CA SER A 59 -3.17 14.84 8.85
C SER A 59 -2.64 13.71 9.73
N ASP A 60 -3.34 13.44 10.83
CA ASP A 60 -2.85 12.57 11.91
C ASP A 60 -3.30 11.11 11.74
N HIS A 61 -4.00 10.82 10.64
CA HIS A 61 -4.55 9.51 10.36
C HIS A 61 -3.61 8.68 9.46
N THR A 62 -3.37 7.46 9.91
CA THR A 62 -2.65 6.42 9.17
C THR A 62 -3.59 5.64 8.25
N ALA A 63 -3.06 4.64 7.53
CA ALA A 63 -3.78 3.93 6.47
C ALA A 63 -5.15 3.37 6.90
N GLU A 64 -5.26 2.69 8.04
CA GLU A 64 -6.49 2.03 8.45
C GLU A 64 -7.63 3.02 8.83
N PRO A 65 -7.40 4.05 9.66
CA PRO A 65 -8.37 5.12 9.85
C PRO A 65 -8.77 5.81 8.54
N ILE A 66 -7.81 6.14 7.66
CA ILE A 66 -8.09 6.76 6.37
C ILE A 66 -8.98 5.87 5.49
N ARG A 67 -8.69 4.57 5.43
CA ARG A 67 -9.48 3.58 4.69
C ARG A 67 -10.93 3.55 5.18
N SER A 68 -11.13 3.58 6.50
CA SER A 68 -12.46 3.62 7.10
C SER A 68 -13.22 4.91 6.78
N ILE A 69 -12.55 6.06 6.88
CA ILE A 69 -13.13 7.38 6.55
C ILE A 69 -13.50 7.45 5.07
N TYR A 70 -12.61 7.01 4.19
CA TYR A 70 -12.85 6.97 2.75
C TYR A 70 -14.09 6.14 2.42
N ASN A 71 -14.20 4.91 2.96
CA ASN A 71 -15.38 4.07 2.77
C ASN A 71 -16.67 4.74 3.25
N ALA A 72 -16.65 5.35 4.44
CA ALA A 72 -17.81 6.01 5.01
C ALA A 72 -18.28 7.18 4.14
N ILE A 73 -17.37 8.06 3.75
CA ILE A 73 -17.68 9.24 2.92
C ILE A 73 -18.21 8.82 1.56
N VAL A 74 -17.53 7.87 0.90
CA VAL A 74 -17.93 7.33 -0.40
C VAL A 74 -19.33 6.71 -0.34
N SER A 75 -19.63 5.96 0.72
CA SER A 75 -20.94 5.32 0.91
C SER A 75 -22.07 6.30 1.26
N GLU A 76 -21.74 7.47 1.80
CA GLU A 76 -22.72 8.51 2.16
C GLU A 76 -23.14 9.34 0.93
N VAL A 77 -22.20 9.63 0.02
CA VAL A 77 -22.46 10.51 -1.13
C VAL A 77 -23.40 9.88 -2.17
N ARG A 78 -23.47 8.54 -2.23
CA ARG A 78 -24.30 7.85 -3.23
C ARG A 78 -24.71 6.47 -2.77
N VAL A 79 -25.94 6.07 -3.14
CA VAL A 79 -26.39 4.68 -3.03
C VAL A 79 -25.78 3.84 -4.15
N PHE A 80 -24.94 2.88 -3.78
CA PHE A 80 -24.32 1.93 -4.71
C PHE A 80 -25.22 0.75 -5.04
N THR A 81 -25.14 0.27 -6.28
CA THR A 81 -25.66 -1.06 -6.63
C THR A 81 -24.81 -2.15 -5.96
N GLN A 82 -25.30 -3.40 -6.02
CA GLN A 82 -24.55 -4.54 -5.48
C GLN A 82 -23.17 -4.69 -6.14
N ASP A 83 -23.09 -4.55 -7.47
CA ASP A 83 -21.84 -4.70 -8.22
C ASP A 83 -20.84 -3.58 -7.90
N GLU A 84 -21.31 -2.34 -7.79
CA GLU A 84 -20.48 -1.19 -7.41
C GLU A 84 -19.91 -1.36 -6.00
N ARG A 85 -20.71 -1.91 -5.08
CA ARG A 85 -20.27 -2.23 -3.72
C ARG A 85 -19.23 -3.35 -3.69
N LEU A 86 -19.36 -4.35 -4.56
CA LEU A 86 -18.34 -5.40 -4.69
C LEU A 86 -17.01 -4.83 -5.18
N ILE A 87 -17.04 -3.90 -6.14
CA ILE A 87 -15.83 -3.20 -6.62
C ILE A 87 -15.18 -2.41 -5.48
N LEU A 88 -15.97 -1.60 -4.76
CA LEU A 88 -15.46 -0.83 -3.61
C LEU A 88 -14.83 -1.74 -2.55
N ASN A 89 -15.54 -2.80 -2.16
CA ASN A 89 -15.06 -3.74 -1.15
C ASN A 89 -13.77 -4.44 -1.60
N SER A 90 -13.63 -4.78 -2.88
CA SER A 90 -12.42 -5.37 -3.43
C SER A 90 -11.22 -4.43 -3.28
N ILE A 91 -11.39 -3.15 -3.64
CA ILE A 91 -10.33 -2.12 -3.48
C ILE A 91 -9.97 -1.96 -2.00
N LEU A 92 -10.97 -1.87 -1.12
CA LEU A 92 -10.76 -1.69 0.32
C LEU A 92 -10.08 -2.89 0.98
N GLU A 93 -10.39 -4.12 0.55
CA GLU A 93 -9.72 -5.32 1.08
C GLU A 93 -8.27 -5.37 0.62
N GLU A 94 -7.96 -5.00 -0.63
CA GLU A 94 -6.59 -4.94 -1.11
C GLU A 94 -5.75 -3.89 -0.34
N ILE A 95 -6.31 -2.71 -0.06
CA ILE A 95 -5.66 -1.69 0.79
C ILE A 95 -5.37 -2.24 2.19
N LYS A 96 -6.32 -2.98 2.77
CA LYS A 96 -6.16 -3.60 4.09
C LYS A 96 -5.06 -4.67 4.07
N VAL A 97 -5.00 -5.51 3.03
CA VAL A 97 -3.91 -6.49 2.85
C VAL A 97 -2.56 -5.76 2.77
N LEU A 98 -2.44 -4.74 1.92
CA LEU A 98 -1.20 -3.95 1.81
C LEU A 98 -0.84 -3.26 3.13
N THR A 99 -1.82 -2.81 3.91
CA THR A 99 -1.60 -2.21 5.24
C THR A 99 -1.02 -3.22 6.22
N VAL A 100 -1.53 -4.45 6.22
CA VAL A 100 -1.00 -5.54 7.04
C VAL A 100 0.42 -5.89 6.61
N GLU A 101 0.68 -6.04 5.31
CA GLU A 101 2.02 -6.32 4.78
C GLU A 101 3.00 -5.19 5.12
N ARG A 102 2.59 -3.93 4.97
CA ARG A 102 3.42 -2.76 5.35
C ARG A 102 3.75 -2.78 6.83
N ASN A 103 2.79 -3.05 7.70
CA ASN A 103 3.04 -3.14 9.13
C ASN A 103 3.97 -4.30 9.48
N ASP A 104 3.76 -5.46 8.84
CA ASP A 104 4.61 -6.63 9.01
C ASP A 104 6.05 -6.33 8.58
N ILE A 105 6.24 -5.56 7.50
CA ILE A 105 7.54 -5.19 6.95
C ILE A 105 8.23 -4.10 7.78
N ILE A 106 7.56 -2.98 8.04
CA ILE A 106 8.15 -1.82 8.74
C ILE A 106 8.45 -2.13 10.21
N HIS A 107 7.61 -2.95 10.86
CA HIS A 107 7.83 -3.35 12.24
C HIS A 107 8.61 -4.66 12.38
N GLY A 108 9.03 -5.27 11.26
CA GLY A 108 9.94 -6.40 11.26
C GLY A 108 11.34 -6.00 11.72
N THR A 109 12.00 -6.89 12.48
CA THR A 109 13.43 -6.81 12.75
C THR A 109 14.17 -7.52 11.63
N TRP A 110 14.90 -6.75 10.82
CA TRP A 110 15.61 -7.23 9.63
C TRP A 110 17.09 -7.48 9.93
N PHE A 111 17.62 -8.61 9.45
CA PHE A 111 19.05 -8.95 9.55
C PHE A 111 19.71 -8.94 8.17
N VAL A 112 19.68 -7.78 7.51
CA VAL A 112 20.23 -7.58 6.16
C VAL A 112 21.76 -7.82 6.16
N GLY A 113 22.24 -8.62 5.23
CA GLY A 113 23.67 -8.93 5.06
C GLY A 113 24.22 -10.00 6.02
N ARG A 114 23.40 -10.57 6.90
CA ARG A 114 23.84 -11.64 7.80
C ARG A 114 23.72 -13.00 7.11
N SER A 115 24.62 -13.29 6.18
CA SER A 115 24.74 -14.62 5.56
C SER A 115 25.66 -15.50 6.42
N ASN A 116 25.21 -16.72 6.73
CA ASN A 116 26.13 -17.79 7.14
C ASN A 116 26.92 -18.19 5.89
N ALA A 117 28.15 -18.69 6.02
CA ALA A 117 29.08 -18.92 4.90
C ALA A 117 28.53 -19.71 3.68
N ASP A 118 27.38 -20.38 3.80
CA ASP A 118 26.71 -21.19 2.78
C ASP A 118 25.33 -20.67 2.31
N SER A 119 24.85 -19.49 2.76
CA SER A 119 23.54 -18.95 2.34
C SER A 119 23.65 -17.93 1.20
N ASN A 120 22.83 -18.09 0.16
CA ASN A 120 22.60 -17.05 -0.84
C ASN A 120 22.03 -15.80 -0.14
N PHE A 121 22.63 -14.63 -0.39
CA PHE A 121 22.19 -13.33 0.15
C PHE A 121 20.75 -12.94 -0.24
N SER A 122 20.09 -13.74 -1.08
CA SER A 122 18.70 -13.60 -1.50
C SER A 122 17.70 -13.86 -0.37
N ASP A 123 18.06 -14.63 0.65
CA ASP A 123 17.18 -14.90 1.79
C ASP A 123 17.31 -13.80 2.85
N LEU A 124 16.23 -13.04 3.06
CA LEU A 124 16.14 -12.05 4.13
C LEU A 124 15.38 -12.59 5.34
N PRO A 125 16.08 -13.12 6.36
CA PRO A 125 15.42 -13.46 7.60
C PRO A 125 14.95 -12.16 8.28
N ALA A 126 13.64 -12.07 8.48
CA ALA A 126 13.05 -11.08 9.36
C ALA A 126 12.22 -11.75 10.45
N HIS A 127 12.20 -11.13 11.63
CA HIS A 127 11.37 -11.54 12.75
C HIS A 127 10.38 -10.44 13.07
N ASN A 128 9.10 -10.77 13.16
CA ASN A 128 8.09 -9.86 13.69
C ASN A 128 7.42 -10.48 14.92
N TYR A 129 7.37 -9.70 16.00
CA TYR A 129 6.79 -10.08 17.27
C TYR A 129 5.32 -9.65 17.30
N LYS A 130 4.39 -10.61 17.17
CA LYS A 130 2.96 -10.32 17.33
C LYS A 130 2.56 -10.43 18.80
N LYS A 131 1.92 -9.36 19.33
CA LYS A 131 1.43 -9.29 20.72
C LYS A 131 0.39 -10.35 21.06
N GLN A 132 -0.40 -10.81 20.08
CA GLN A 132 -1.31 -11.94 20.27
C GLN A 132 -0.58 -13.26 19.97
N ASN A 133 -0.50 -14.12 20.99
CA ASN A 133 -0.02 -15.51 20.96
C ASN A 133 1.50 -15.77 20.98
N SER A 134 2.35 -14.77 21.21
CA SER A 134 3.82 -14.98 21.34
C SER A 134 4.46 -15.75 20.17
N LYS A 135 3.85 -15.72 18.98
CA LYS A 135 4.37 -16.40 17.79
C LYS A 135 5.27 -15.43 17.01
N ILE A 136 6.49 -15.87 16.75
CA ILE A 136 7.42 -15.16 15.87
C ILE A 136 7.04 -15.50 14.43
N LYS A 137 6.60 -14.50 13.65
CA LYS A 137 6.46 -14.67 12.19
C LYS A 137 7.86 -14.53 11.59
N GLN A 138 8.36 -15.61 11.00
CA GLN A 138 9.58 -15.59 10.20
C GLN A 138 9.22 -15.25 8.77
N PHE A 139 9.91 -14.26 8.21
CA PHE A 139 9.82 -13.94 6.80
C PHE A 139 11.03 -14.54 6.08
N ARG A 140 10.79 -15.06 4.89
CA ARG A 140 11.81 -15.35 3.89
C ARG A 140 11.38 -14.61 2.64
N ASN A 141 11.58 -13.30 2.67
CA ASN A 141 11.24 -12.46 1.53
C ASN A 141 12.52 -12.25 0.70
N GLN A 142 12.35 -12.17 -0.60
CA GLN A 142 13.37 -11.75 -1.54
C GLN A 142 13.12 -10.29 -1.94
N SER A 143 14.14 -9.63 -2.52
CA SER A 143 13.98 -8.25 -3.01
C SER A 143 12.80 -8.10 -3.98
N CYS A 144 12.56 -9.12 -4.83
CA CYS A 144 11.46 -9.11 -5.79
C CYS A 144 10.08 -9.07 -5.14
N ASP A 145 9.91 -9.60 -3.92
CA ASP A 145 8.63 -9.56 -3.22
C ASP A 145 8.21 -8.12 -2.91
N PHE A 146 9.17 -7.26 -2.54
CA PHE A 146 8.89 -5.83 -2.30
C PHE A 146 8.60 -5.07 -3.59
N ASP A 147 9.20 -5.46 -4.71
CA ASP A 147 8.89 -4.88 -6.01
C ASP A 147 7.48 -5.26 -6.46
N HIS A 148 7.05 -6.52 -6.23
CA HIS A 148 5.67 -6.93 -6.46
C HIS A 148 4.67 -6.16 -5.58
N LEU A 149 4.99 -5.94 -4.29
CA LEU A 149 4.17 -5.10 -3.42
C LEU A 149 4.11 -3.64 -3.89
N SER A 150 5.21 -3.12 -4.43
CA SER A 150 5.27 -1.77 -5.01
C SER A 150 4.35 -1.63 -6.21
N ILE A 151 4.35 -2.61 -7.13
CA ILE A 151 3.46 -2.66 -8.28
C ILE A 151 1.99 -2.71 -7.84
N ARG A 152 1.67 -3.58 -6.87
CA ARG A 152 0.32 -3.66 -6.30
C ARG A 152 -0.14 -2.33 -5.71
N CYS A 153 0.76 -1.57 -5.07
CA CYS A 153 0.42 -0.23 -4.59
C CYS A 153 0.06 0.72 -5.74
N ASP A 154 0.81 0.71 -6.85
CA ASP A 154 0.51 1.53 -8.03
C ASP A 154 -0.85 1.15 -8.66
N ASP A 155 -1.16 -0.15 -8.73
CA ASP A 155 -2.45 -0.64 -9.20
C ASP A 155 -3.58 -0.13 -8.31
N VAL A 156 -3.44 -0.24 -6.99
CA VAL A 156 -4.44 0.24 -6.02
C VAL A 156 -4.62 1.75 -6.09
N VAL A 157 -3.55 2.53 -6.21
CA VAL A 157 -3.64 3.99 -6.42
C VAL A 157 -4.48 4.30 -7.67
N THR A 158 -4.24 3.57 -8.76
CA THR A 158 -5.00 3.73 -10.00
C THR A 158 -6.48 3.40 -9.78
N LEU A 159 -6.79 2.31 -9.08
CA LEU A 159 -8.17 1.91 -8.77
C LEU A 159 -8.89 2.93 -7.87
N VAL A 160 -8.23 3.44 -6.82
CA VAL A 160 -8.78 4.46 -5.90
C VAL A 160 -9.09 5.75 -6.65
N ASN A 161 -8.12 6.26 -7.42
CA ASN A 161 -8.30 7.49 -8.20
C ASN A 161 -9.42 7.34 -9.23
N ARG A 162 -9.48 6.18 -9.91
CA ARG A 162 -10.54 5.90 -10.87
C ARG A 162 -11.91 5.81 -10.21
N PHE A 163 -12.02 5.10 -9.10
CA PHE A 163 -13.27 4.97 -8.36
C PHE A 163 -13.78 6.35 -7.90
N THR A 164 -12.88 7.16 -7.34
CA THR A 164 -13.17 8.55 -6.96
C THR A 164 -13.62 9.37 -8.17
N GLY A 165 -12.92 9.30 -9.29
CA GLY A 165 -13.30 10.00 -10.53
C GLY A 165 -14.69 9.60 -11.02
N CYS A 166 -15.05 8.32 -10.96
CA CYS A 166 -16.40 7.88 -11.31
C CYS A 166 -17.49 8.50 -10.42
N ILE A 167 -17.21 8.73 -9.14
CA ILE A 167 -18.13 9.43 -8.24
C ILE A 167 -18.23 10.90 -8.62
N MET A 168 -17.09 11.56 -8.82
CA MET A 168 -17.04 13.00 -9.11
C MET A 168 -17.76 13.37 -10.41
N ASP A 169 -17.52 12.58 -11.46
CA ASP A 169 -18.08 12.83 -12.79
C ASP A 169 -19.44 12.13 -13.01
N ASN A 170 -20.00 11.51 -11.95
CA ASN A 170 -21.23 10.73 -12.00
C ASN A 170 -21.24 9.67 -13.14
N LEU A 171 -20.11 8.98 -13.32
CA LEU A 171 -19.93 7.95 -14.34
C LEU A 171 -20.38 6.57 -13.83
N SER A 172 -20.68 5.67 -14.76
CA SER A 172 -20.91 4.25 -14.44
C SER A 172 -19.61 3.63 -13.93
N ILE A 173 -19.61 3.20 -12.65
CA ILE A 173 -18.47 2.53 -12.03
C ILE A 173 -18.26 1.17 -12.71
N VAL A 174 -19.32 0.37 -12.89
CA VAL A 174 -19.23 -0.97 -13.48
C VAL A 174 -18.57 -0.93 -14.87
N ASN A 175 -19.04 -0.06 -15.76
CA ASN A 175 -18.50 0.06 -17.12
C ASN A 175 -17.01 0.46 -17.12
N ASN A 176 -16.61 1.28 -16.15
CA ASN A 176 -15.23 1.70 -16.01
C ASN A 176 -14.34 0.54 -15.54
N PHE A 177 -14.79 -0.29 -14.61
CA PHE A 177 -13.98 -1.40 -14.10
C PHE A 177 -13.99 -2.63 -15.01
N ASP A 178 -15.07 -2.87 -15.76
CA ASP A 178 -15.14 -3.95 -16.77
C ASP A 178 -14.20 -3.73 -17.96
N ALA A 179 -13.94 -2.47 -18.32
CA ALA A 179 -13.02 -2.13 -19.40
C ALA A 179 -11.55 -2.50 -19.10
N ILE A 180 -11.20 -2.75 -17.83
CA ILE A 180 -9.86 -3.23 -17.43
C ILE A 180 -9.75 -4.73 -17.62
N ASN A 181 -10.78 -5.50 -17.22
CA ASN A 181 -10.76 -6.97 -17.28
C ASN A 181 -10.77 -7.54 -18.72
N LYS A 182 -10.90 -6.69 -19.74
CA LYS A 182 -10.92 -7.05 -21.17
C LYS A 182 -9.62 -6.71 -21.91
N LYS A 183 -8.60 -6.18 -21.22
CA LYS A 183 -7.25 -5.97 -21.76
C LYS A 183 -6.29 -6.99 -21.18
#